data_AF-A0A655ANK3-F1
#
_entry.id   AF-A0A655ANK3-F1
#
_cell.length_a   1.000
_cell.length_b   1.000
_cell.length_c   1.000
_cell.angle_alpha   90.00
_cell.angle_beta   90.00
_cell.angle_gamma   90.00
#
_symmetry.space_group_name_H-M   'P 1'
#
loop_
_entity.id
_entity.type
_entity.pdbx_description
1 polymer ?
#
loop_
_entity_poly.entity_id
_entity_poly.type
_entity_poly.pdbx_seq_one_letter_code
_entity_poly.pdbx_strand_id
1 'polypeptide(L)'
;MLTCLAAMFIGLAIFAISMDHAHPVALVGLTIFGAGAGGCATPLLHLGMTKVDDGRAGMAAGMLNLQRSLGGIFGVAFLGTIVAAWLGAALPNTMADEIPDPIARAIVVDVIVDSANPHAHAAFIGPGHRITAAQEDEIVLAADAVFVSGIKLALGGAAVLLTGAFVLGWTRFPRTPAS
;
A
#
# COMPACT_ATOMS: atom_id res chain seq x y z
N MET A 1 -0.24 3.48 23.13
CA MET A 1 0.23 4.40 22.06
C MET A 1 1.55 3.91 21.48
N LEU A 2 2.68 4.10 22.17
CA LEU A 2 3.98 3.74 21.62
C LEU A 2 4.13 2.24 21.30
N THR A 3 3.62 1.38 22.20
CA THR A 3 3.60 -0.07 22.01
C THR A 3 2.78 -0.49 20.79
N CYS A 4 1.64 0.16 20.53
CA CYS A 4 0.82 -0.18 19.37
C CYS A 4 1.40 0.41 18.07
N LEU A 5 2.03 1.59 18.10
CA LEU A 5 2.81 2.11 16.97
C LEU A 5 3.99 1.17 16.62
N ALA A 6 4.71 0.67 17.63
CA ALA A 6 5.77 -0.30 17.43
C ALA A 6 5.23 -1.61 16.84
N ALA A 7 4.08 -2.10 17.32
CA ALA A 7 3.41 -3.27 16.74
C ALA A 7 2.99 -3.04 15.27
N MET A 8 2.49 -1.85 14.92
CA MET A 8 2.18 -1.50 13.52
C MET A 8 3.44 -1.52 12.64
N PHE A 9 4.54 -0.92 13.12
CA PHE A 9 5.79 -0.92 12.37
C PHE A 9 6.35 -2.33 12.17
N ILE A 10 6.40 -3.13 13.24
CA ILE A 10 6.91 -4.52 13.19
C ILE A 10 6.02 -5.39 12.29
N GLY A 11 4.68 -5.28 12.43
CA GLY A 11 3.74 -6.04 11.60
C GLY A 11 3.88 -5.71 10.11
N LEU A 12 4.02 -4.42 9.78
CA LEU A 12 4.24 -3.99 8.39
C LEU A 12 5.60 -4.48 7.85
N ALA A 13 6.65 -4.42 8.65
CA ALA A 13 7.98 -4.90 8.25
C ALA A 13 7.98 -6.42 8.00
N ILE A 14 7.36 -7.20 8.89
CA ILE A 14 7.21 -8.66 8.71
C ILE A 14 6.43 -8.96 7.44
N PHE A 15 5.33 -8.24 7.19
CA PHE A 15 4.52 -8.40 5.98
C PHE A 15 5.34 -8.09 4.72
N ALA A 16 6.06 -6.97 4.69
CA ALA A 16 6.89 -6.57 3.55
C ALA A 16 7.98 -7.59 3.22
N ILE A 17 8.66 -8.15 4.23
CA ILE A 17 9.75 -9.12 4.05
C ILE A 17 9.20 -10.49 3.63
N SER A 18 8.01 -10.86 4.11
CA SER A 18 7.44 -12.20 3.87
C SER A 18 6.73 -12.35 2.52
N MET A 19 6.57 -11.25 1.78
CA MET A 19 5.77 -11.20 0.55
C MET A 19 6.29 -12.13 -0.55
N ASP A 20 7.59 -12.46 -0.54
CA ASP A 20 8.25 -13.27 -1.57
C ASP A 20 8.33 -14.78 -1.25
N HIS A 21 8.22 -15.17 0.03
CA HIS A 21 8.66 -16.51 0.45
C HIS A 21 7.65 -17.29 1.30
N ALA A 22 6.72 -16.63 2.01
CA ALA A 22 5.86 -17.35 2.96
C ALA A 22 4.49 -16.68 3.21
N HIS A 23 3.45 -17.18 2.54
CA HIS A 23 2.05 -16.81 2.77
C HIS A 23 1.60 -16.81 4.25
N PRO A 24 1.98 -17.80 5.12
CA PRO A 24 1.54 -17.76 6.52
C PRO A 24 2.23 -16.67 7.35
N VAL A 25 3.49 -16.31 7.04
CA VAL A 25 4.21 -15.27 7.78
C VAL A 25 3.68 -13.88 7.43
N ALA A 26 3.27 -13.68 6.17
CA ALA A 26 2.56 -12.48 5.77
C ALA A 26 1.24 -12.29 6.56
N LEU A 27 0.47 -13.36 6.77
CA LEU A 27 -0.74 -13.31 7.61
C LEU A 27 -0.42 -12.94 9.07
N VAL A 28 0.68 -13.45 9.63
CA VAL A 28 1.13 -13.08 10.98
C VAL A 28 1.52 -11.59 11.02
N GLY A 29 2.25 -11.09 10.03
CA GLY A 29 2.56 -9.66 9.92
C GLY A 29 1.29 -8.79 9.89
N LEU A 30 0.29 -9.19 9.09
CA LEU A 30 -0.97 -8.48 8.96
C LEU A 30 -1.81 -8.49 10.25
N THR A 31 -1.84 -9.62 10.97
CA THR A 31 -2.54 -9.71 12.26
C THR A 31 -1.88 -8.85 13.33
N ILE A 32 -0.55 -8.81 13.39
CA ILE A 32 0.20 -7.93 14.30
C ILE A 32 -0.06 -6.45 13.95
N PHE A 33 -0.03 -6.11 12.66
CA PHE A 33 -0.34 -4.76 12.21
C PHE A 33 -1.77 -4.36 12.60
N GLY A 34 -2.75 -5.22 12.35
CA GLY A 34 -4.16 -4.99 12.70
C GLY A 34 -4.39 -4.84 14.21
N ALA A 35 -3.73 -5.67 15.02
CA ALA A 35 -3.77 -5.57 16.47
C ALA A 35 -3.19 -4.24 16.97
N GLY A 36 -2.06 -3.81 16.39
CA GLY A 36 -1.46 -2.50 16.67
C GLY A 36 -2.39 -1.33 16.29
N ALA A 37 -3.00 -1.40 15.11
CA ALA A 37 -3.93 -0.40 14.61
C ALA A 37 -5.16 -0.26 15.51
N GLY A 38 -5.81 -1.38 15.85
CA GLY A 38 -6.97 -1.41 16.75
C GLY A 38 -6.64 -0.93 18.16
N GLY A 39 -5.48 -1.36 18.69
CA GLY A 39 -4.99 -0.98 20.01
C GLY A 39 -4.65 0.51 20.15
N CYS A 40 -4.29 1.18 19.05
CA CYS A 40 -4.10 2.64 19.03
C CYS A 40 -5.41 3.41 18.83
N ALA A 41 -6.27 2.95 17.92
CA ALA A 41 -7.47 3.67 17.53
C ALA A 41 -8.46 3.82 18.69
N THR A 42 -8.72 2.74 19.44
CA THR A 42 -9.76 2.73 20.49
C THR A 42 -9.47 3.70 21.65
N PRO A 43 -8.26 3.73 22.25
CA PRO A 43 -7.95 4.67 23.31
C PRO A 43 -7.91 6.14 22.83
N LEU A 44 -7.45 6.40 21.60
CA LEU A 44 -7.43 7.77 21.05
C LEU A 44 -8.84 8.33 20.90
N LEU A 45 -9.76 7.51 20.38
CA LEU A 45 -11.16 7.91 20.23
C LEU A 45 -11.79 8.18 21.60
N HIS A 46 -11.52 7.31 22.58
CA HIS A 46 -12.03 7.50 23.93
C HIS A 46 -11.50 8.80 24.55
N LEU A 47 -10.19 9.04 24.50
CA LEU A 47 -9.58 10.28 24.99
C LEU A 47 -10.11 11.53 24.28
N GLY A 48 -10.28 11.47 22.95
CA GLY A 48 -10.82 12.59 22.17
C GLY A 48 -12.27 12.93 22.53
N MET A 49 -13.06 11.94 22.93
CA MET A 49 -14.47 12.12 23.30
C MET A 49 -14.67 12.57 24.76
N THR A 50 -13.71 12.32 25.66
CA THR A 50 -13.83 12.72 27.09
C THR A 50 -13.93 14.23 27.35
N LYS A 51 -13.63 15.07 26.35
CA LYS A 51 -13.67 16.54 26.43
C LYS A 51 -14.85 17.16 25.69
N VAL A 52 -15.74 16.33 25.12
CA VAL A 52 -16.88 16.79 24.32
C VAL A 52 -18.16 16.65 25.15
N ASP A 53 -18.92 17.74 25.27
CA ASP A 53 -20.23 17.72 25.93
C ASP A 53 -21.19 16.75 25.21
N ASP A 54 -22.07 16.10 25.95
CA ASP A 54 -23.00 15.08 25.42
C ASP A 54 -23.86 15.58 24.24
N GLY A 55 -24.24 16.87 24.24
CA GLY A 55 -24.98 17.50 23.14
C GLY A 55 -24.18 17.69 21.84
N ARG A 56 -22.84 17.56 21.89
CA ARG A 56 -21.92 17.70 20.75
C ARG A 56 -21.20 16.40 20.40
N ALA A 57 -21.42 15.33 21.18
CA ALA A 57 -20.80 14.02 20.98
C ALA A 57 -21.10 13.46 19.57
N GLY A 58 -22.32 13.64 19.07
CA GLY A 58 -22.71 13.23 17.72
C GLY A 58 -21.91 13.96 16.62
N MET A 59 -21.65 15.26 16.78
CA MET A 59 -20.84 16.04 15.83
C MET A 59 -19.36 15.62 15.87
N ALA A 60 -18.81 15.38 17.07
CA ALA A 60 -17.43 14.91 17.23
C ALA A 60 -17.23 13.52 16.64
N ALA A 61 -18.15 12.58 16.90
CA ALA A 61 -18.14 11.25 16.31
C ALA A 61 -18.25 11.29 14.78
N GLY A 62 -19.10 12.16 14.25
CA GLY A 62 -19.21 12.39 12.80
C GLY A 62 -17.90 12.86 12.17
N MET A 63 -17.23 13.85 12.78
CA MET A 63 -15.93 14.35 12.31
C MET A 63 -14.84 13.27 12.38
N LEU A 64 -14.79 12.49 13.45
CA LEU A 64 -13.83 11.39 13.59
C LEU A 64 -14.03 10.32 12.51
N ASN A 65 -15.28 9.99 12.17
CA ASN A 65 -15.58 9.04 11.11
C ASN A 65 -15.19 9.58 9.73
N LEU A 66 -15.46 10.88 9.47
CA LEU A 66 -15.02 11.55 8.24
C LEU A 66 -13.51 11.53 8.10
N GLN A 67 -12.77 11.87 9.17
CA GLN A 67 -11.32 11.85 9.16
C GLN A 67 -10.77 10.44 8.86
N ARG A 68 -11.37 9.39 9.43
CA ARG A 68 -10.98 8.00 9.14
C ARG A 68 -11.25 7.62 7.70
N SER A 69 -12.44 7.93 7.19
CA SER A 69 -12.84 7.63 5.82
C SER A 69 -11.94 8.35 4.81
N LEU A 70 -11.70 9.64 5.01
CA LEU A 70 -10.78 10.45 4.19
C LEU A 70 -9.36 9.89 4.24
N GLY A 71 -8.87 9.51 5.42
CA GLY A 71 -7.55 8.87 5.56
C GLY A 71 -7.45 7.55 4.79
N GLY A 72 -8.51 6.73 4.79
CA GLY A 72 -8.58 5.49 4.02
C GLY A 72 -8.53 5.72 2.52
N ILE A 73 -9.36 6.64 2.01
CA ILE A 73 -9.40 6.99 0.58
C ILE A 73 -8.05 7.58 0.14
N PHE A 74 -7.51 8.51 0.92
CA PHE A 74 -6.20 9.11 0.64
C PHE A 74 -5.09 8.06 0.66
N GLY A 75 -5.10 7.13 1.62
CA GLY A 75 -4.11 6.07 1.72
C GLY A 75 -4.13 5.15 0.49
N VAL A 76 -5.31 4.71 0.06
CA VAL A 76 -5.47 3.88 -1.14
C VAL A 76 -5.00 4.62 -2.38
N ALA A 77 -5.43 5.88 -2.56
CA ALA A 77 -5.03 6.68 -3.72
C ALA A 77 -3.51 6.95 -3.73
N PHE A 78 -2.94 7.37 -2.61
CA PHE A 78 -1.51 7.68 -2.51
C PHE A 78 -0.63 6.45 -2.79
N LEU A 79 -0.93 5.31 -2.16
CA LEU A 79 -0.18 4.07 -2.39
C LEU A 79 -0.39 3.54 -3.82
N GLY A 80 -1.62 3.62 -4.34
CA GLY A 80 -1.94 3.25 -5.72
C GLY A 80 -1.14 4.08 -6.74
N THR A 81 -1.03 5.40 -6.54
CA THR A 81 -0.22 6.28 -7.39
C THR A 81 1.26 5.89 -7.37
N ILE A 82 1.81 5.48 -6.22
CA ILE A 82 3.20 5.02 -6.14
C ILE A 82 3.41 3.76 -7.00
N VAL A 83 2.48 2.80 -6.91
CA VAL A 83 2.53 1.57 -7.72
C VAL A 83 2.39 1.92 -9.20
N ALA A 84 1.37 2.71 -9.58
CA ALA A 84 1.13 3.11 -10.97
C ALA A 84 2.33 3.85 -11.59
N ALA A 85 2.94 4.78 -10.85
CA ALA A 85 4.13 5.50 -11.28
C ALA A 85 5.34 4.57 -11.47
N TRP A 86 5.51 3.58 -10.58
CA TRP A 86 6.58 2.59 -10.72
C TRP A 86 6.37 1.70 -11.93
N LEU A 87 5.15 1.18 -12.13
CA LEU A 87 4.81 0.37 -13.30
C LEU A 87 5.08 1.13 -14.60
N GLY A 88 4.60 2.37 -14.72
CA GLY A 88 4.81 3.19 -15.91
C GLY A 88 6.28 3.48 -16.23
N ALA A 89 7.15 3.50 -15.21
CA ALA A 89 8.59 3.71 -15.39
C ALA A 89 9.37 2.42 -15.66
N ALA A 90 8.97 1.30 -15.05
CA ALA A 90 9.74 0.05 -15.08
C ALA A 90 9.31 -0.88 -16.23
N LEU A 91 8.01 -1.00 -16.52
CA LEU A 91 7.50 -1.92 -17.56
C LEU A 91 8.07 -1.66 -18.95
N PRO A 92 8.21 -0.39 -19.44
CA PRO A 92 8.71 -0.15 -20.78
C PRO A 92 10.11 -0.70 -21.05
N ASN A 93 10.95 -0.81 -20.00
CA ASN A 93 12.30 -1.34 -20.10
C ASN A 93 12.31 -2.87 -19.98
N THR A 94 11.46 -3.44 -19.12
CA THR A 94 11.39 -4.89 -18.94
C THR A 94 10.68 -5.62 -20.07
N MET A 95 9.85 -4.91 -20.86
CA MET A 95 9.12 -5.47 -22.00
C MET A 95 9.78 -5.14 -23.36
N ALA A 96 10.98 -4.58 -23.35
CA ALA A 96 11.64 -4.09 -24.56
C ALA A 96 12.06 -5.21 -25.51
N ASP A 97 12.41 -6.38 -24.96
CA ASP A 97 12.85 -7.55 -25.71
C ASP A 97 11.65 -8.35 -26.26
N GLU A 98 10.52 -8.34 -25.54
CA GLU A 98 9.30 -9.08 -25.86
C GLU A 98 8.39 -8.30 -26.82
N ILE A 99 8.34 -6.97 -26.69
CA ILE A 99 7.56 -6.07 -27.54
C ILE A 99 8.49 -5.01 -28.14
N PRO A 100 9.13 -5.30 -29.30
CA PRO A 100 10.07 -4.37 -29.91
C PRO A 100 9.42 -3.06 -30.38
N ASP A 101 8.16 -3.11 -30.81
CA ASP A 101 7.41 -1.93 -31.24
C ASP A 101 7.10 -1.00 -30.05
N PRO A 102 7.66 0.23 -30.01
CA PRO A 102 7.44 1.17 -28.92
C PRO A 102 5.98 1.62 -28.78
N ILE A 103 5.19 1.61 -29.87
CA ILE A 103 3.77 2.02 -29.83
C ILE A 103 2.93 0.92 -29.18
N ALA A 104 3.06 -0.33 -29.63
CA ALA A 104 2.44 -1.48 -28.99
C ALA A 104 2.81 -1.60 -27.51
N ARG A 105 4.09 -1.39 -27.17
CA ARG A 105 4.57 -1.44 -25.79
C ARG A 105 3.91 -0.37 -24.91
N ALA A 106 3.80 0.87 -25.39
CA ALA A 106 3.13 1.94 -24.65
C ALA A 106 1.66 1.63 -24.37
N ILE A 107 0.94 1.03 -25.33
CA ILE A 107 -0.47 0.64 -25.17
C ILE A 107 -0.61 -0.45 -24.10
N VAL A 108 0.24 -1.47 -24.14
CA VAL A 108 0.21 -2.56 -23.15
C VAL A 108 0.54 -2.04 -21.75
N VAL A 109 1.54 -1.17 -21.63
CA VAL A 109 1.88 -0.55 -20.34
C VAL A 109 0.72 0.29 -19.80
N ASP A 110 0.07 1.10 -20.65
CA ASP A 110 -1.07 1.92 -20.25
C ASP A 110 -2.23 1.06 -19.74
N VAL A 111 -2.56 -0.02 -20.44
CA VAL A 111 -3.60 -0.98 -20.01
C VAL A 111 -3.24 -1.65 -18.68
N ILE A 112 -2.00 -2.08 -18.47
CA ILE A 112 -1.56 -2.71 -17.21
C ILE A 112 -1.60 -1.71 -16.05
N VAL A 113 -1.16 -0.47 -16.30
CA VAL A 113 -1.17 0.60 -15.29
C VAL A 113 -2.61 1.00 -14.92
N ASP A 114 -3.48 1.22 -15.89
CA ASP A 114 -4.87 1.63 -15.68
C ASP A 114 -5.71 0.54 -15.00
N SER A 115 -5.53 -0.71 -15.41
CA SER A 115 -6.22 -1.86 -14.79
C SER A 115 -5.64 -2.28 -13.45
N ALA A 116 -4.46 -1.77 -13.08
CA ALA A 116 -3.66 -2.23 -11.93
C ALA A 116 -3.57 -3.77 -11.86
N ASN A 117 -3.52 -4.43 -13.03
CA ASN A 117 -3.59 -5.88 -13.14
C ASN A 117 -2.47 -6.39 -14.08
N PRO A 118 -1.45 -7.06 -13.55
CA PRO A 118 -0.38 -7.64 -14.39
C PRO A 118 -0.88 -8.74 -15.32
N HIS A 119 -2.08 -9.29 -15.08
CA HIS A 119 -2.73 -10.29 -15.93
C HIS A 119 -3.77 -9.69 -16.88
N ALA A 120 -3.85 -8.36 -16.99
CA ALA A 120 -4.69 -7.71 -17.98
C ALA A 120 -4.29 -8.24 -19.36
N HIS A 121 -5.23 -8.89 -20.04
CA HIS A 121 -4.94 -9.70 -21.22
C HIS A 121 -4.24 -8.88 -22.30
N ALA A 122 -2.94 -9.14 -22.47
CA ALA A 122 -2.12 -8.66 -23.60
C ALA A 122 -2.56 -9.27 -24.95
N ALA A 123 -3.58 -10.15 -24.94
CA ALA A 123 -4.12 -10.88 -26.08
C ALA A 123 -4.62 -10.01 -27.26
N PHE A 124 -4.57 -8.67 -27.15
CA PHE A 124 -4.91 -7.75 -28.24
C PHE A 124 -3.81 -6.69 -28.49
N ILE A 125 -2.74 -7.07 -29.21
CA ILE A 125 -1.81 -6.11 -29.82
C ILE A 125 -2.37 -5.68 -31.20
N GLY A 126 -3.41 -4.86 -31.20
CA GLY A 126 -3.90 -4.14 -32.39
C GLY A 126 -4.14 -5.00 -33.66
N PRO A 127 -4.33 -4.37 -34.83
CA PRO A 127 -4.54 -5.09 -36.08
C PRO A 127 -3.22 -5.68 -36.59
N GLY A 128 -2.95 -6.96 -36.33
CA GLY A 128 -1.93 -7.74 -37.05
C GLY A 128 -0.86 -8.45 -36.23
N HIS A 129 -0.78 -8.26 -34.91
CA HIS A 129 0.19 -8.96 -34.05
C HIS A 129 -0.55 -9.84 -33.03
N ARG A 130 -0.61 -11.16 -33.29
CA ARG A 130 -1.07 -12.13 -32.30
C ARG A 130 0.13 -12.58 -31.47
N ILE A 131 0.11 -12.33 -30.18
CA ILE A 131 1.09 -12.90 -29.25
C ILE A 131 0.90 -14.42 -29.24
N THR A 132 1.99 -15.17 -29.26
CA THR A 132 1.94 -16.62 -29.04
C THR A 132 1.80 -16.91 -27.55
N ALA A 133 1.12 -18.00 -27.16
CA ALA A 133 0.91 -18.34 -25.74
C ALA A 133 2.21 -18.39 -24.91
N ALA A 134 3.35 -18.75 -25.52
CA ALA A 134 4.65 -18.76 -24.85
C ALA A 134 5.20 -17.34 -24.56
N GLN A 135 4.94 -16.36 -25.42
CA GLN A 135 5.28 -14.96 -25.17
C GLN A 135 4.32 -14.31 -24.17
N GLU A 136 3.07 -14.76 -24.11
CA GLU A 136 2.11 -14.29 -23.08
C GLU A 136 2.59 -14.64 -21.67
N ASP A 137 3.05 -15.88 -21.45
CA ASP A 137 3.56 -16.32 -20.13
C ASP A 137 4.80 -15.51 -19.70
N GLU A 138 5.70 -15.21 -20.63
CA GLU A 138 6.92 -14.43 -20.35
C GLU A 138 6.61 -12.96 -20.02
N ILE A 139 5.66 -12.34 -20.74
CA ILE A 139 5.17 -10.99 -20.45
C ILE A 139 4.49 -10.92 -19.08
N VAL A 140 3.66 -11.92 -18.74
CA VAL A 140 2.97 -11.98 -17.45
C VAL A 140 3.97 -12.16 -16.30
N LEU A 141 4.98 -13.02 -16.45
CA LEU A 141 6.03 -13.21 -15.44
C LEU A 141 6.83 -11.91 -15.21
N ALA A 142 7.21 -11.21 -16.29
CA ALA A 142 7.89 -9.93 -16.18
C ALA A 142 7.00 -8.86 -15.52
N ALA A 143 5.72 -8.78 -15.90
CA ALA A 143 4.77 -7.85 -15.32
C ALA A 143 4.51 -8.12 -13.82
N ASP A 144 4.38 -9.39 -13.43
CA ASP A 144 4.16 -9.80 -12.04
C ASP A 144 5.35 -9.41 -11.15
N ALA A 145 6.59 -9.65 -11.61
CA ALA A 145 7.80 -9.27 -10.89
C ALA A 145 7.88 -7.74 -10.67
N VAL A 146 7.56 -6.95 -11.70
CA VAL A 146 7.56 -5.48 -11.58
C VAL A 146 6.43 -4.99 -10.69
N PHE A 147 5.26 -5.63 -10.75
CA PHE A 147 4.11 -5.33 -9.90
C PHE A 147 4.42 -5.58 -8.42
N VAL A 148 4.96 -6.75 -8.09
CA VAL A 148 5.40 -7.10 -6.74
C VAL A 148 6.45 -6.12 -6.24
N SER A 149 7.41 -5.72 -7.08
CA SER A 149 8.39 -4.68 -6.72
C SER A 149 7.74 -3.32 -6.45
N GLY A 150 6.73 -2.94 -7.24
CA GLY A 150 5.95 -1.72 -7.02
C GLY A 150 5.20 -1.72 -5.69
N ILE A 151 4.57 -2.84 -5.34
CA ILE A 151 3.91 -3.02 -4.03
C ILE A 151 4.91 -2.86 -2.89
N LYS A 152 6.10 -3.45 -2.98
CA LYS A 152 7.15 -3.30 -1.96
C LYS A 152 7.58 -1.84 -1.79
N LEU A 153 7.70 -1.10 -2.89
CA LEU A 153 8.05 0.32 -2.87
C LEU A 153 6.96 1.14 -2.17
N ALA A 154 5.69 0.88 -2.47
CA ALA A 154 4.56 1.50 -1.79
C ALA A 154 4.52 1.16 -0.29
N LEU A 155 4.75 -0.10 0.09
CA LEU A 155 4.89 -0.51 1.49
C LEU A 155 6.05 0.18 2.19
N GLY A 156 7.18 0.37 1.51
CA GLY A 156 8.32 1.15 2.00
C GLY A 156 7.92 2.59 2.30
N GLY A 157 7.18 3.23 1.40
CA GLY A 157 6.59 4.55 1.62
C GLY A 157 5.67 4.60 2.86
N ALA A 158 4.80 3.61 3.01
CA ALA A 158 3.94 3.48 4.20
C ALA A 158 4.77 3.30 5.49
N ALA A 159 5.85 2.51 5.45
CA ALA A 159 6.74 2.31 6.58
C ALA A 159 7.46 3.61 6.98
N VAL A 160 7.88 4.44 6.01
CA VAL A 160 8.48 5.76 6.27
C VAL A 160 7.46 6.68 6.97
N LEU A 161 6.22 6.72 6.50
CA LEU A 161 5.16 7.52 7.13
C LEU A 161 4.87 7.06 8.57
N LEU A 162 4.78 5.75 8.81
CA LEU A 162 4.60 5.18 10.15
C LEU A 162 5.79 5.48 11.06
N THR A 163 7.02 5.41 10.54
CA THR A 163 8.23 5.75 11.29
C THR A 163 8.23 7.23 11.67
N GLY A 164 7.87 8.11 10.74
CA GLY A 164 7.70 9.54 11.01
C GLY A 164 6.68 9.80 12.12
N ALA A 165 5.52 9.13 12.06
CA ALA A 165 4.50 9.22 13.10
C ALA A 165 5.01 8.71 14.47
N PHE A 166 5.77 7.62 14.48
CA PHE A 166 6.40 7.09 15.69
C PHE A 166 7.41 8.08 16.29
N VAL A 167 8.30 8.64 15.48
CA VAL A 167 9.31 9.62 15.92
C VAL A 167 8.64 10.90 16.44
N LEU A 168 7.61 11.40 15.76
CA LEU A 168 6.83 12.55 16.21
C LEU A 168 6.13 12.26 17.55
N GLY A 169 5.50 11.10 17.69
CA GLY A 169 4.91 10.67 18.96
C GLY A 169 5.96 10.61 20.08
N TRP A 170 7.11 10.00 19.81
CA TRP A 170 8.19 9.87 20.77
C TRP A 170 8.80 11.20 21.21
N THR A 171 8.89 12.18 20.30
CA THR A 171 9.48 13.50 20.57
C THR A 171 8.48 14.49 21.20
N ARG A 172 7.18 14.33 20.96
CA ARG A 172 6.15 15.27 21.44
C ARG A 172 5.39 14.82 22.68
N PHE A 173 5.35 13.52 22.98
CA PHE A 173 4.81 13.06 24.25
C PHE A 173 5.91 13.08 25.33
N PRO A 174 5.84 13.97 26.34
CA PRO A 174 6.79 13.95 27.44
C PRO A 174 6.71 12.60 28.16
N ARG A 175 7.87 11.97 28.37
CA ARG A 175 7.98 10.83 29.28
C ARG A 175 7.67 11.36 30.66
N THR A 176 6.49 11.11 31.21
CA THR A 176 6.22 11.39 32.62
C THR A 176 7.29 10.64 33.42
N PRO A 177 8.18 11.32 34.15
CA PRO A 177 9.02 10.63 35.11
C PRO A 177 8.08 10.00 36.13
N ALA A 178 8.16 8.69 36.31
CA ALA A 178 7.52 8.05 37.44
C ALA A 178 8.25 8.56 38.70
N SER A 179 7.59 9.40 39.48
CA SER A 179 7.94 9.70 40.86
C SER A 179 6.67 9.77 41.68
#